data_AF-A0A3N5G4I4-F1
#
_entry.id   AF-A0A3N5G4I4-F1
#
_cell.length_a   1.000
_cell.length_b   1.000
_cell.length_c   1.000
_cell.angle_alpha   90.00
_cell.angle_beta   90.00
_cell.angle_gamma   90.00
#
_symmetry.space_group_name_H-M   'P 1'
#
loop_
_entity.id
_entity.type
_entity.pdbx_description
1 polymer ?
#
loop_
_entity_poly.entity_id
_entity_poly.type
_entity_poly.pdbx_seq_one_letter_code
_entity_poly.pdbx_strand_id
1 'polypeptide(L)'
;DELIEALSLGVKDYFAKTGGFKGGLGVALSGGRDSMLTLLLAWRAARLLVRDEDPEGKLSESEIRRRAGELVQTFYMPSRYSGPGTRDAASTLCRELGVSLRVVPIEEAFDREVEATRQMLDGGEPTELTRQNVQARLRAARMWNWANSSGALFLQTGDMSEKAVGYTTIGGDLEGALSVIANVPKTVVIALLERFLALYGFEGIRLTLETEPGPELAEAQTAEAELMPFPVLDSCLYLYAAEKLAPDEVGFALRTIFPELDPARLDAWARRFAVLFTRSIYKWVQSPLALHVGSLDLDRERALQLPVVQRNEWRGDNGSGE
;
A
#
# COMPACT_ATOMS: atom_id res chain seq x y z
N ASP A 1 12.59 -11.57 9.26
CA ASP A 1 13.52 -10.72 10.02
C ASP A 1 14.40 -9.88 9.11
N GLU A 2 15.20 -10.48 8.22
CA GLU A 2 16.04 -9.71 7.28
C GLU A 2 15.26 -8.67 6.47
N LEU A 3 14.08 -9.02 5.95
CA LEU A 3 13.22 -8.08 5.22
C LEU A 3 12.74 -6.90 6.09
N ILE A 4 12.43 -7.15 7.36
CA ILE A 4 12.05 -6.11 8.32
C ILE A 4 13.22 -5.16 8.56
N GLU A 5 14.43 -5.70 8.75
CA GLU A 5 15.64 -4.89 8.91
C GLU A 5 15.94 -4.06 7.66
N ALA A 6 15.92 -4.68 6.49
CA ALA A 6 16.23 -4.01 5.22
C ALA A 6 15.28 -2.84 4.96
N LEU A 7 13.96 -3.07 5.12
CA LEU A 7 12.95 -2.02 4.93
C LEU A 7 13.10 -0.91 5.97
N SER A 8 13.28 -1.25 7.25
CA SER A 8 13.41 -0.26 8.32
C SER A 8 14.69 0.56 8.20
N LEU A 9 15.80 -0.08 7.85
CA LEU A 9 17.08 0.58 7.58
C LEU A 9 16.96 1.49 6.36
N GLY A 10 16.27 1.05 5.31
CA GLY A 10 15.99 1.84 4.11
C GLY A 10 15.23 3.13 4.45
N VAL A 11 14.16 3.06 5.23
CA VAL A 11 13.41 4.24 5.70
C VAL A 11 14.31 5.16 6.53
N LYS A 12 15.03 4.60 7.51
CA LYS A 12 15.92 5.34 8.41
C LYS A 12 17.01 6.09 7.64
N ASP A 13 17.70 5.41 6.74
CA ASP A 13 18.78 5.99 5.96
C ASP A 13 18.25 7.01 4.94
N TYR A 14 17.10 6.76 4.31
CA TYR A 14 16.48 7.72 3.41
C TYR A 14 16.13 9.02 4.14
N PHE A 15 15.53 8.92 5.33
CA PHE A 15 15.24 10.07 6.18
C PHE A 15 16.50 10.84 6.56
N ALA A 16 17.52 10.15 7.08
CA ALA A 16 18.75 10.76 7.58
C ALA A 16 19.60 11.39 6.46
N LYS A 17 19.79 10.67 5.35
CA LYS A 17 20.69 11.07 4.25
C LYS A 17 20.07 12.15 3.36
N THR A 18 18.74 12.16 3.19
CA THR A 18 18.08 13.23 2.43
C THR A 18 18.27 14.59 3.10
N GLY A 19 18.31 14.64 4.43
CA GLY A 19 18.61 15.86 5.19
C GLY A 19 17.54 16.96 5.15
N GLY A 20 16.56 16.85 4.24
CA GLY A 20 15.43 17.79 4.08
C GLY A 20 14.24 17.54 5.00
N PHE A 21 14.15 16.36 5.63
CA PHE A 21 13.08 16.03 6.57
C PHE A 21 13.54 16.27 8.02
N LYS A 22 12.77 17.06 8.77
CA LYS A 22 13.04 17.42 10.17
C LYS A 22 11.85 17.13 11.10
N GLY A 23 10.66 16.92 10.54
CA GLY A 23 9.42 16.69 11.28
C GLY A 23 9.16 15.24 11.70
N GLY A 24 10.10 14.33 11.44
CA GLY A 24 9.94 12.89 11.68
C GLY A 24 9.26 12.15 10.53
N LEU A 25 8.58 11.05 10.84
CA LEU A 25 7.94 10.14 9.89
C LEU A 25 6.41 10.25 9.98
N GLY A 26 5.75 10.38 8.84
CA GLY A 26 4.30 10.52 8.74
C GLY A 26 3.63 9.34 8.05
N VAL A 27 2.53 8.83 8.60
CA VAL A 27 1.74 7.75 8.00
C VAL A 27 0.25 8.10 8.02
N ALA A 28 -0.40 7.98 6.86
CA ALA A 28 -1.87 7.93 6.78
C ALA A 28 -2.30 6.54 7.23
N LEU A 29 -2.82 6.42 8.45
CA LEU A 29 -3.14 5.13 9.06
C LEU A 29 -4.60 4.80 8.80
N SER A 30 -4.84 3.73 8.04
CA SER A 30 -6.20 3.24 7.76
C SER A 30 -6.65 2.13 8.69
N GLY A 31 -5.73 1.48 9.41
CA GLY A 31 -6.00 0.24 10.16
C GLY A 31 -5.97 -1.03 9.30
N GLY A 32 -5.89 -0.87 7.97
CA GLY A 32 -5.63 -1.94 7.03
C GLY A 32 -4.18 -2.43 7.06
N ARG A 33 -3.95 -3.63 6.52
CA ARG A 33 -2.69 -4.38 6.61
C ARG A 33 -1.47 -3.56 6.16
N ASP A 34 -1.59 -2.82 5.08
CA ASP A 34 -0.46 -2.14 4.45
C ASP A 34 -0.03 -0.90 5.25
N SER A 35 -1.00 -0.10 5.73
CA SER A 35 -0.71 1.06 6.58
C SER A 35 -0.19 0.65 7.96
N MET A 36 -0.67 -0.48 8.50
CA MET A 36 -0.22 -1.03 9.79
C MET A 36 1.22 -1.58 9.68
N LEU A 37 1.56 -2.29 8.60
CA LEU A 37 2.93 -2.70 8.34
C LEU A 37 3.85 -1.48 8.15
N THR A 38 3.40 -0.48 7.38
CA THR A 38 4.16 0.75 7.17
C THR A 38 4.45 1.47 8.49
N LEU A 39 3.47 1.53 9.40
CA LEU A 39 3.66 2.08 10.75
C LEU A 39 4.70 1.29 11.55
N LEU A 40 4.66 -0.04 11.53
CA LEU A 40 5.62 -0.88 12.24
C LEU A 40 7.06 -0.67 11.73
N LEU A 41 7.22 -0.57 10.42
CA LEU A 41 8.51 -0.28 9.77
C LEU A 41 8.99 1.15 10.09
N ALA A 42 8.09 2.14 10.08
CA ALA A 42 8.39 3.51 10.46
C ALA A 42 8.83 3.60 11.94
N TRP A 43 8.12 2.91 12.85
CA TRP A 43 8.49 2.84 14.26
C TRP A 43 9.84 2.16 14.47
N ARG A 44 10.13 1.07 13.75
CA ARG A 44 11.44 0.41 13.82
C ARG A 44 12.54 1.32 13.26
N ALA A 45 12.32 2.01 12.15
CA ALA A 45 13.24 3.00 11.61
C ALA A 45 13.51 4.14 12.60
N ALA A 46 12.47 4.65 13.27
CA ALA A 46 12.60 5.66 14.32
C ALA A 46 13.42 5.16 15.51
N ARG A 47 13.28 3.89 15.91
CA ARG A 47 14.15 3.30 16.95
C ARG A 47 15.60 3.23 16.51
N LEU A 48 15.89 2.92 15.24
CA LEU A 48 17.25 2.96 14.70
C LEU A 48 17.83 4.38 14.72
N LEU A 49 17.05 5.39 14.33
CA LEU A 49 17.46 6.80 14.41
C LEU A 49 17.82 7.20 15.86
N VAL A 50 17.00 6.84 16.83
CA VAL A 50 17.27 7.13 18.25
C VAL A 50 18.51 6.41 18.76
N ARG A 51 18.78 5.19 18.29
CA ARG A 51 19.99 4.43 18.65
C ARG A 51 21.26 5.03 18.04
N ASP A 52 21.19 5.56 16.81
CA ASP A 52 22.33 6.25 16.19
C ASP A 52 22.74 7.51 16.98
N GLU A 53 21.79 8.15 17.68
CA GLU A 53 22.04 9.28 18.57
C GLU A 53 22.59 8.88 19.96
N ASP A 54 22.60 7.58 20.29
CA ASP A 54 23.10 7.02 21.55
C ASP A 54 24.16 5.93 21.30
N PRO A 55 25.33 6.29 20.75
CA PRO A 55 26.38 5.32 20.41
C PRO A 55 26.97 4.60 21.63
N GLU A 56 26.84 5.20 22.82
CA GLU A 56 27.29 4.60 24.08
C GLU A 56 26.25 3.66 24.71
N GLY A 57 25.04 3.56 24.16
CA GLY A 57 23.98 2.67 24.63
C GLY A 57 23.47 3.00 26.03
N LYS A 58 23.41 4.28 26.38
CA LYS A 58 22.98 4.77 27.71
C LYS A 58 21.47 4.80 27.87
N LEU A 59 20.71 4.91 26.79
CA LEU A 59 19.26 5.01 26.82
C LEU A 59 18.64 3.67 27.19
N SER A 60 17.70 3.69 28.14
CA SER A 60 16.87 2.53 28.44
C SER A 60 15.96 2.21 27.25
N GLU A 61 15.50 0.96 27.17
CA GLU A 61 14.54 0.55 26.14
C GLU A 61 13.22 1.36 26.21
N SER A 62 12.80 1.77 27.40
CA SER A 62 11.65 2.67 27.59
C SER A 62 11.88 4.06 26.99
N GLU A 63 13.09 4.62 27.12
CA GLU A 63 13.43 5.92 26.54
C GLU A 63 13.52 5.84 25.02
N ILE A 64 14.14 4.78 24.48
CA ILE A 64 14.20 4.53 23.04
C ILE A 64 12.78 4.44 22.46
N ARG A 65 11.90 3.67 23.09
CA ARG A 65 10.50 3.54 22.66
C ARG A 65 9.76 4.87 22.71
N ARG A 66 9.91 5.66 23.78
CA ARG A 66 9.27 6.98 23.90
C ARG A 66 9.73 7.92 22.78
N ARG A 67 11.04 8.08 22.60
CA ARG A 67 11.62 8.98 21.59
C ARG A 67 11.27 8.54 20.17
N ALA A 68 11.27 7.23 19.90
CA ALA A 68 10.85 6.70 18.61
C ALA A 68 9.36 6.98 18.34
N GLY A 69 8.51 6.87 19.37
CA GLY A 69 7.09 7.22 19.29
C GLY A 69 6.85 8.70 18.97
N GLU A 70 7.66 9.60 19.51
CA GLU A 70 7.61 11.05 19.24
C GLU A 70 8.03 11.41 17.81
N LEU A 71 8.90 10.61 17.20
CA LEU A 71 9.34 10.78 15.81
C LEU A 71 8.30 10.29 14.79
N VAL A 72 7.26 9.56 15.20
CA VAL A 72 6.23 9.03 14.29
C VAL A 72 4.89 9.71 14.54
N GLN A 73 4.27 10.19 13.46
CA GLN A 73 3.02 10.92 13.50
C GLN A 73 2.01 10.23 12.57
N THR A 74 0.85 9.85 13.12
CA THR A 74 -0.16 9.10 12.37
C THR A 74 -1.50 9.80 12.35
N PHE A 75 -2.20 9.67 11.22
CA PHE A 75 -3.52 10.28 11.00
C PHE A 75 -4.51 9.24 10.53
N TYR A 76 -5.59 9.06 11.29
CA TYR A 76 -6.76 8.30 10.86
C TYR A 76 -7.78 9.28 10.27
N MET A 77 -8.16 9.08 9.01
CA MET A 77 -8.97 10.03 8.24
C MET A 77 -10.28 9.39 7.79
N PRO A 78 -11.26 9.25 8.71
CA PRO A 78 -12.48 8.50 8.43
C PRO A 78 -13.44 9.27 7.52
N SER A 79 -14.28 8.51 6.83
CA SER A 79 -15.51 8.96 6.18
C SER A 79 -16.69 8.13 6.71
N ARG A 80 -17.90 8.40 6.21
CA ARG A 80 -19.10 7.59 6.48
C ARG A 80 -18.96 6.08 6.22
N TYR A 81 -17.98 5.63 5.44
CA TYR A 81 -17.74 4.22 5.12
C TYR A 81 -16.75 3.53 6.08
N SER A 82 -16.10 4.29 6.96
CA SER A 82 -15.08 3.75 7.86
C SER A 82 -15.70 2.93 9.00
N GLY A 83 -15.20 1.69 9.18
CA GLY A 83 -15.67 0.77 10.20
C GLY A 83 -15.03 1.01 11.58
N PRO A 84 -15.68 0.62 12.68
CA PRO A 84 -15.08 0.69 14.02
C PRO A 84 -13.86 -0.24 14.15
N GLY A 85 -13.86 -1.40 13.47
CA GLY A 85 -12.78 -2.39 13.58
C GLY A 85 -11.41 -1.86 13.15
N THR A 86 -11.33 -1.19 11.99
CA THR A 86 -10.07 -0.62 11.49
C THR A 86 -9.55 0.50 12.37
N ARG A 87 -10.45 1.35 12.89
CA ARG A 87 -10.12 2.41 13.86
C ARG A 87 -9.58 1.82 15.18
N ASP A 88 -10.23 0.80 15.69
CA ASP A 88 -9.86 0.18 16.97
C ASP A 88 -8.51 -0.54 16.86
N ALA A 89 -8.26 -1.23 15.74
CA ALA A 89 -6.96 -1.82 15.44
C ALA A 89 -5.85 -0.77 15.37
N ALA A 90 -6.06 0.31 14.59
CA ALA A 90 -5.11 1.42 14.46
C ALA A 90 -4.81 2.09 15.80
N SER A 91 -5.84 2.42 16.58
CA SER A 91 -5.68 3.07 17.89
C SER A 91 -4.99 2.18 18.92
N THR A 92 -5.28 0.89 18.90
CA THR A 92 -4.63 -0.11 19.76
C THR A 92 -3.15 -0.20 19.45
N LEU A 93 -2.77 -0.35 18.18
CA LEU A 93 -1.36 -0.43 17.80
C LEU A 93 -0.61 0.86 18.11
N CYS A 94 -1.19 2.04 17.84
CA CYS A 94 -0.56 3.32 18.18
C CYS A 94 -0.26 3.42 19.69
N ARG A 95 -1.19 3.00 20.56
CA ARG A 95 -0.98 2.94 22.01
C ARG A 95 0.11 1.95 22.39
N GLU A 96 0.14 0.78 21.76
CA GLU A 96 1.18 -0.24 21.97
C GLU A 96 2.56 0.22 21.49
N LEU A 97 2.66 1.08 20.48
CA LEU A 97 3.94 1.60 19.99
C LEU A 97 4.39 2.88 20.69
N GLY A 98 3.49 3.56 21.42
CA GLY A 98 3.73 4.89 21.98
C GLY A 98 3.68 6.00 20.92
N VAL A 99 2.97 5.77 19.83
CA VAL A 99 2.85 6.67 18.67
C VAL A 99 1.55 7.45 18.76
N SER A 100 1.58 8.73 18.38
CA SER A 100 0.38 9.57 18.37
C SER A 100 -0.55 9.22 17.20
N LEU A 101 -1.85 9.03 17.49
CA LEU A 101 -2.91 8.88 16.49
C LEU A 101 -3.86 10.07 16.55
N ARG A 102 -3.95 10.83 15.46
CA ARG A 102 -4.91 11.94 15.34
C ARG A 102 -6.04 11.56 14.39
N VAL A 103 -7.28 11.77 14.80
CA VAL A 103 -8.45 11.51 13.96
C VAL A 103 -8.86 12.82 13.28
N VAL A 104 -8.85 12.84 11.94
CA VAL A 104 -9.19 14.02 11.13
C VAL A 104 -10.17 13.62 10.02
N PRO A 105 -11.50 13.65 10.27
CA PRO A 105 -12.52 13.19 9.33
C PRO A 105 -12.49 13.93 7.99
N ILE A 106 -12.73 13.23 6.88
CA ILE A 106 -12.76 13.82 5.52
C ILE A 106 -14.16 14.22 5.06
N GLU A 107 -15.19 13.94 5.85
CA GLU A 107 -16.61 14.05 5.48
C GLU A 107 -17.00 15.39 4.84
N GLU A 108 -16.73 16.51 5.54
CA GLU A 108 -17.05 17.86 5.04
C GLU A 108 -16.31 18.19 3.74
N ALA A 109 -15.06 17.76 3.61
CA ALA A 109 -14.27 17.97 2.40
C ALA A 109 -14.76 17.06 1.25
N PHE A 110 -15.18 15.83 1.57
CA PHE A 110 -15.73 14.88 0.61
C PHE A 110 -17.02 15.43 -0.02
N ASP A 111 -17.96 15.90 0.79
CA ASP A 111 -19.21 16.46 0.28
C ASP A 111 -18.96 17.68 -0.61
N ARG A 112 -18.02 18.56 -0.22
CA ARG A 112 -17.61 19.73 -1.03
C ARG A 112 -16.99 19.33 -2.37
N GLU A 113 -16.06 18.37 -2.38
CA GLU A 113 -15.40 17.93 -3.61
C GLU A 113 -16.36 17.18 -4.55
N VAL A 114 -17.29 16.40 -4.00
CA VAL A 114 -18.35 15.76 -4.79
C VAL A 114 -19.25 16.81 -5.44
N GLU A 115 -19.60 17.87 -4.70
CA GLU A 115 -20.41 18.97 -5.25
C GLU A 115 -19.66 19.77 -6.32
N ALA A 116 -18.38 20.09 -6.10
CA ALA A 116 -17.54 20.70 -7.13
C ALA A 116 -17.45 19.82 -8.38
N THR A 117 -17.35 18.50 -8.21
CA THR A 117 -17.38 17.55 -9.33
C THR A 117 -18.71 17.59 -10.08
N ARG A 118 -19.86 17.68 -9.40
CA ARG A 118 -21.17 17.84 -10.05
C ARG A 118 -21.25 19.11 -10.89
N GLN A 119 -20.74 20.22 -10.35
CA GLN A 119 -20.70 21.49 -11.08
C GLN A 119 -19.86 21.37 -12.36
N MET A 120 -18.72 20.67 -12.30
CA MET A 120 -17.90 20.39 -13.49
C MET A 120 -18.55 19.43 -14.49
N LEU A 121 -19.56 18.68 -14.06
CA LEU A 121 -20.35 17.75 -14.89
C LEU A 121 -21.70 18.34 -15.31
N ASP A 122 -21.88 19.66 -15.23
CA ASP A 122 -23.14 20.35 -15.56
C ASP A 122 -24.37 19.78 -14.82
N GLY A 123 -24.18 19.41 -13.55
CA GLY A 123 -25.22 18.81 -12.70
C GLY A 123 -25.31 17.28 -12.79
N GLY A 124 -24.44 16.63 -13.58
CA GLY A 124 -24.32 15.18 -13.64
C GLY A 124 -23.76 14.56 -12.35
N GLU A 125 -24.22 13.36 -12.02
CA GLU A 125 -23.76 12.64 -10.82
C GLU A 125 -22.40 11.97 -11.03
N PRO A 126 -21.42 12.16 -10.11
CA PRO A 126 -20.18 11.40 -10.13
C PRO A 126 -20.43 9.90 -10.04
N THR A 127 -19.68 9.13 -10.82
CA THR A 127 -19.68 7.66 -10.72
C THR A 127 -19.22 7.21 -9.33
N GLU A 128 -19.55 5.97 -8.97
CA GLU A 128 -19.10 5.39 -7.70
C GLU A 128 -17.56 5.40 -7.57
N LEU A 129 -16.86 4.96 -8.62
CA LEU A 129 -15.40 5.02 -8.68
C LEU A 129 -14.87 6.44 -8.50
N THR A 130 -15.54 7.45 -9.07
CA THR A 130 -15.16 8.86 -8.84
C THR A 130 -15.27 9.23 -7.37
N ARG A 131 -16.35 8.84 -6.67
CA ARG A 131 -16.53 9.14 -5.24
C ARG A 131 -15.50 8.42 -4.37
N GLN A 132 -15.19 7.16 -4.66
CA GLN A 132 -14.13 6.43 -3.98
C GLN A 132 -12.77 7.14 -4.16
N ASN A 133 -12.45 7.54 -5.40
CA ASN A 133 -11.20 8.24 -5.71
C ASN A 133 -11.09 9.63 -5.04
N VAL A 134 -12.20 10.37 -4.92
CA VAL A 134 -12.21 11.67 -4.20
C VAL A 134 -11.76 11.49 -2.75
N GLN A 135 -12.23 10.45 -2.07
CA GLN A 135 -11.82 10.16 -0.69
C GLN A 135 -10.31 9.88 -0.58
N ALA A 136 -9.75 9.06 -1.48
CA ALA A 136 -8.32 8.78 -1.49
C ALA A 136 -7.49 10.04 -1.76
N ARG A 137 -7.89 10.88 -2.72
CA ARG A 137 -7.21 12.14 -3.05
C ARG A 137 -7.23 13.15 -1.90
N LEU A 138 -8.36 13.27 -1.21
CA LEU A 138 -8.48 14.16 -0.05
C LEU A 138 -7.52 13.76 1.07
N ARG A 139 -7.35 12.46 1.33
CA ARG A 139 -6.41 11.95 2.33
C ARG A 139 -4.97 12.28 1.95
N ALA A 140 -4.58 12.04 0.70
CA ALA A 140 -3.26 12.37 0.19
C ALA A 140 -2.97 13.88 0.27
N ALA A 141 -3.91 14.72 -0.19
CA ALA A 141 -3.77 16.17 -0.14
C ALA A 141 -3.58 16.68 1.30
N ARG A 142 -4.32 16.13 2.27
CA ARG A 142 -4.14 16.48 3.70
C ARG A 142 -2.77 16.08 4.22
N MET A 143 -2.28 14.88 3.87
CA MET A 143 -0.95 14.44 4.27
C MET A 143 0.15 15.32 3.67
N TRP A 144 0.04 15.70 2.40
CA TRP A 144 1.00 16.63 1.78
C TRP A 144 0.96 18.02 2.41
N ASN A 145 -0.23 18.59 2.64
CA ASN A 145 -0.39 19.88 3.32
C ASN A 145 0.26 19.88 4.71
N TRP A 146 0.06 18.79 5.45
CA TRP A 146 0.69 18.59 6.74
C TRP A 146 2.20 18.44 6.63
N ALA A 147 2.70 17.58 5.73
CA ALA A 147 4.12 17.30 5.55
C ALA A 147 4.92 18.56 5.15
N ASN A 148 4.33 19.42 4.32
CA ASN A 148 4.93 20.70 3.92
C ASN A 148 5.16 21.64 5.11
N SER A 149 4.28 21.60 6.12
CA SER A 149 4.37 22.48 7.29
C SER A 149 5.16 21.85 8.44
N SER A 150 5.08 20.53 8.61
CA SER A 150 5.81 19.81 9.65
C SER A 150 7.26 19.50 9.26
N GLY A 151 7.55 19.48 7.96
CA GLY A 151 8.83 19.00 7.44
C GLY A 151 9.02 17.50 7.62
N ALA A 152 7.94 16.73 7.81
CA ALA A 152 7.99 15.28 8.01
C ALA A 152 8.09 14.52 6.69
N LEU A 153 8.67 13.33 6.72
CA LEU A 153 8.69 12.38 5.61
C LEU A 153 7.35 11.64 5.56
N PHE A 154 6.49 11.97 4.60
CA PHE A 154 5.24 11.25 4.37
C PHE A 154 5.52 9.89 3.68
N LEU A 155 5.25 8.80 4.38
CA LEU A 155 5.43 7.44 3.89
C LEU A 155 4.17 6.94 3.17
N GLN A 156 4.35 6.48 1.94
CA GLN A 156 3.31 5.86 1.12
C GLN A 156 3.18 4.38 1.50
N THR A 157 1.94 3.91 1.60
CA THR A 157 1.58 2.63 2.26
C THR A 157 1.16 1.52 1.31
N GLY A 158 1.10 1.74 0.00
CA GLY A 158 0.61 0.77 -0.96
C GLY A 158 1.64 -0.32 -1.26
N ASP A 159 1.15 -1.53 -1.47
CA ASP A 159 1.99 -2.71 -1.73
C ASP A 159 2.24 -2.96 -3.22
N MET A 160 3.08 -3.96 -3.49
CA MET A 160 3.47 -4.32 -4.86
C MET A 160 2.33 -4.92 -5.68
N SER A 161 1.45 -5.71 -5.06
CA SER A 161 0.37 -6.43 -5.72
C SER A 161 -0.72 -5.47 -6.20
N GLU A 162 -1.12 -4.52 -5.35
CA GLU A 162 -2.05 -3.44 -5.73
C GLU A 162 -1.46 -2.54 -6.80
N LYS A 163 -0.19 -2.14 -6.63
CA LYS A 163 0.54 -1.38 -7.65
C LYS A 163 0.53 -2.13 -8.97
N ALA A 164 0.89 -3.42 -8.98
CA ALA A 164 1.02 -4.26 -10.18
C ALA A 164 -0.24 -4.32 -11.04
N VAL A 165 -1.44 -4.21 -10.47
CA VAL A 165 -2.70 -4.24 -11.24
C VAL A 165 -3.38 -2.88 -11.29
N GLY A 166 -2.73 -1.84 -10.76
CA GLY A 166 -3.26 -0.49 -10.73
C GLY A 166 -4.49 -0.35 -9.84
N TYR A 167 -4.59 -1.16 -8.79
CA TYR A 167 -5.61 -1.06 -7.75
C TYR A 167 -5.29 0.09 -6.79
N THR A 168 -5.12 1.28 -7.35
CA THR A 168 -4.67 2.48 -6.66
C THR A 168 -5.28 3.72 -7.28
N THR A 169 -5.40 4.78 -6.49
CA THR A 169 -5.89 6.09 -6.94
C THR A 169 -4.72 7.01 -7.30
N ILE A 170 -4.68 7.51 -8.54
CA ILE A 170 -3.74 8.58 -8.91
C ILE A 170 -4.07 9.85 -8.13
N GLY A 171 -3.05 10.44 -7.50
CA GLY A 171 -3.20 11.58 -6.59
C GLY A 171 -3.78 11.20 -5.23
N GLY A 172 -3.93 9.91 -4.93
CA GLY A 172 -4.51 9.38 -3.71
C GLY A 172 -3.55 8.49 -2.93
N ASP A 173 -3.92 7.24 -2.70
CA ASP A 173 -3.16 6.23 -1.93
C ASP A 173 -1.78 5.88 -2.53
N LEU A 174 -1.52 6.26 -3.78
CA LEU A 174 -0.20 6.14 -4.41
C LEU A 174 0.76 7.30 -4.04
N GLU A 175 0.29 8.32 -3.34
CA GLU A 175 1.07 9.51 -3.01
C GLU A 175 1.90 9.36 -1.73
N GLY A 176 3.07 9.99 -1.74
CA GLY A 176 3.97 10.14 -0.60
C GLY A 176 5.37 10.53 -1.04
N ALA A 177 6.27 10.72 -0.08
CA ALA A 177 7.67 11.05 -0.35
C ALA A 177 8.53 9.79 -0.54
N LEU A 178 8.12 8.66 0.04
CA LEU A 178 8.81 7.37 -0.08
C LEU A 178 7.79 6.22 -0.01
N SER A 179 7.82 5.31 -0.97
CA SER A 179 7.05 4.07 -0.94
C SER A 179 7.79 3.00 -0.15
N VAL A 180 7.27 2.65 1.03
CA VAL A 180 7.99 1.73 1.93
C VAL A 180 7.81 0.29 1.49
N ILE A 181 6.60 -0.08 1.09
CA ILE A 181 6.24 -1.48 0.79
C ILE A 181 5.75 -1.71 -0.64
N ALA A 182 5.92 -0.74 -1.54
CA ALA A 182 5.52 -0.88 -2.95
C ALA A 182 6.30 -1.94 -3.76
N ASN A 183 7.30 -2.58 -3.14
CA ASN A 183 8.05 -3.71 -3.68
C ASN A 183 7.83 -5.00 -2.85
N VAL A 184 6.87 -5.00 -1.93
CA VAL A 184 6.49 -6.15 -1.11
C VAL A 184 5.12 -6.67 -1.59
N PRO A 185 5.00 -7.94 -2.02
CA PRO A 185 3.69 -8.51 -2.39
C PRO A 185 2.75 -8.63 -1.18
N LYS A 186 1.43 -8.57 -1.40
CA LYS A 186 0.42 -8.61 -0.33
C LYS A 186 0.53 -9.86 0.56
N THR A 187 0.81 -11.02 -0.02
CA THR A 187 1.04 -12.25 0.76
C THR A 187 2.22 -12.10 1.72
N VAL A 188 3.28 -11.40 1.30
CA VAL A 188 4.45 -11.10 2.14
C VAL A 188 4.12 -10.01 3.18
N VAL A 189 3.30 -9.01 2.83
CA VAL A 189 2.79 -8.02 3.81
C VAL A 189 2.09 -8.74 4.98
N ILE A 190 1.21 -9.70 4.68
CA ILE A 190 0.52 -10.51 5.69
C ILE A 190 1.51 -11.31 6.53
N ALA A 191 2.45 -12.01 5.90
CA ALA A 191 3.48 -12.79 6.62
C ALA A 191 4.37 -11.91 7.52
N LEU A 192 4.66 -10.68 7.11
CA LEU A 192 5.42 -9.72 7.93
C LEU A 192 4.62 -9.25 9.15
N LEU A 193 3.32 -8.99 9.00
CA LEU A 193 2.44 -8.68 10.13
C LEU A 193 2.37 -9.84 11.12
N GLU A 194 2.17 -11.07 10.64
CA GLU A 194 2.20 -12.28 11.47
C GLU A 194 3.54 -12.43 12.20
N ARG A 195 4.65 -12.12 11.52
CA ARG A 195 5.97 -12.11 12.16
C ARG A 195 6.08 -11.07 13.26
N PHE A 196 5.59 -9.84 13.03
CA PHE A 196 5.55 -8.82 14.09
C PHE A 196 4.66 -9.24 15.27
N LEU A 197 3.51 -9.86 14.99
CA LEU A 197 2.63 -10.41 16.02
C LEU A 197 3.35 -11.49 16.84
N ALA A 198 4.06 -12.41 16.21
CA ALA A 198 4.84 -13.43 16.90
C ALA A 198 6.00 -12.87 17.75
N LEU A 199 6.62 -11.77 17.31
CA LEU A 199 7.73 -11.13 18.01
C LEU A 199 7.30 -10.29 19.22
N TYR A 200 6.17 -9.59 19.12
CA TYR A 200 5.78 -8.58 20.10
C TYR A 200 4.44 -8.82 20.78
N GLY A 201 3.58 -9.67 20.21
CA GLY A 201 2.23 -9.93 20.74
C GLY A 201 1.30 -8.72 20.67
N PHE A 202 1.51 -7.79 19.74
CA PHE A 202 0.70 -6.59 19.62
C PHE A 202 -0.73 -6.89 19.16
N GLU A 203 -1.69 -6.53 20.00
CA GLU A 203 -3.10 -6.77 19.82
C GLU A 203 -3.66 -6.03 18.60
N GLY A 204 -3.15 -4.82 18.32
CA GLY A 204 -3.58 -4.07 17.14
C GLY A 204 -3.31 -4.80 15.83
N ILE A 205 -2.25 -5.64 15.78
CA ILE A 205 -1.96 -6.47 14.61
C ILE A 205 -2.97 -7.61 14.49
N ARG A 206 -3.30 -8.28 15.60
CA ARG A 206 -4.31 -9.35 15.63
C ARG A 206 -5.65 -8.84 15.10
N LEU A 207 -6.10 -7.69 15.59
CA LEU A 207 -7.34 -7.03 15.15
C LEU A 207 -7.31 -6.73 13.63
N THR A 208 -6.20 -6.20 13.10
CA THR A 208 -6.05 -5.95 11.66
C THR A 208 -6.10 -7.23 10.82
N LEU A 209 -5.49 -8.32 11.29
CA LEU A 209 -5.50 -9.60 10.57
C LEU A 209 -6.89 -10.24 10.55
N GLU A 210 -7.68 -10.04 11.61
CA GLU A 210 -9.07 -10.51 11.71
C GLU A 210 -10.06 -9.69 10.88
N THR A 211 -9.67 -8.49 10.46
CA THR A 211 -10.51 -7.65 9.59
C THR A 211 -10.42 -8.12 8.14
N GLU A 212 -11.54 -8.08 7.42
CA GLU A 212 -11.54 -8.37 5.98
C GLU A 212 -10.67 -7.36 5.21
N PRO A 213 -9.86 -7.81 4.24
CA PRO A 213 -9.02 -6.92 3.46
C PRO A 213 -9.80 -6.16 2.40
N GLY A 214 -9.69 -4.83 2.42
CA GLY A 214 -10.20 -3.98 1.35
C GLY A 214 -10.17 -2.49 1.72
N PRO A 215 -10.39 -1.61 0.74
CA PRO A 215 -10.65 -0.19 1.01
C PRO A 215 -12.03 -0.02 1.67
N GLU A 216 -12.11 0.83 2.69
CA GLU A 216 -13.40 1.26 3.26
C GLU A 216 -13.89 2.53 2.52
N LEU A 217 -14.13 2.40 1.20
CA LEU A 217 -14.52 3.53 0.33
C LEU A 217 -15.97 3.46 -0.17
N ALA A 218 -16.62 2.30 -0.04
CA ALA A 218 -18.02 2.02 -0.39
C ALA A 218 -18.58 0.90 0.51
N GLU A 219 -19.88 0.60 0.41
CA GLU A 219 -20.51 -0.48 1.17
C GLU A 219 -20.01 -1.87 0.70
N ALA A 220 -19.64 -2.74 1.64
CA ALA A 220 -19.30 -4.16 1.40
C ALA A 220 -18.21 -4.41 0.33
N GLN A 221 -17.08 -3.71 0.42
CA GLN A 221 -15.95 -3.86 -0.51
C GLN A 221 -14.90 -4.85 0.02
N THR A 222 -14.54 -5.87 -0.77
CA THR A 222 -13.35 -6.69 -0.53
C THR A 222 -12.43 -6.68 -1.75
N ALA A 223 -11.14 -6.46 -1.54
CA ALA A 223 -10.18 -6.36 -2.63
C ALA A 223 -10.06 -7.66 -3.44
N GLU A 224 -10.20 -8.81 -2.78
CA GLU A 224 -10.15 -10.12 -3.43
C GLU A 224 -11.35 -10.39 -4.35
N ALA A 225 -12.53 -9.84 -4.01
CA ALA A 225 -13.70 -9.92 -4.90
C ALA A 225 -13.51 -9.04 -6.13
N GLU A 226 -12.93 -7.86 -5.98
CA GLU A 226 -12.69 -6.94 -7.09
C GLU A 226 -11.54 -7.38 -7.99
N LEU A 227 -10.52 -8.04 -7.44
CA LEU A 227 -9.34 -8.51 -8.17
C LEU A 227 -9.37 -10.03 -8.38
N MET A 228 -8.77 -10.75 -7.44
CA MET A 228 -8.64 -12.19 -7.29
C MET A 228 -8.02 -12.45 -5.91
N PRO A 229 -8.06 -13.69 -5.37
CA PRO A 229 -7.40 -14.02 -4.11
C PRO A 229 -5.92 -13.62 -4.15
N PHE A 230 -5.39 -13.05 -3.06
CA PHE A 230 -4.01 -12.54 -3.03
C PHE A 230 -2.95 -13.60 -3.37
N PRO A 231 -3.04 -14.87 -2.93
CA PRO A 231 -2.10 -15.91 -3.36
C PRO A 231 -2.09 -16.12 -4.88
N VAL A 232 -3.26 -16.04 -5.53
CA VAL A 232 -3.39 -16.14 -6.99
C VAL A 232 -2.82 -14.90 -7.65
N LEU A 233 -3.13 -13.70 -7.13
CA LEU A 233 -2.62 -12.42 -7.63
C LEU A 233 -1.08 -12.38 -7.62
N ASP A 234 -0.47 -12.74 -6.49
CA ASP A 234 0.98 -12.71 -6.32
C ASP A 234 1.67 -13.79 -7.15
N SER A 235 1.02 -14.95 -7.33
CA SER A 235 1.49 -15.99 -8.26
C SER A 235 1.44 -15.51 -9.71
N CYS A 236 0.36 -14.82 -10.12
CA CYS A 236 0.29 -14.19 -11.44
C CYS A 236 1.40 -13.15 -11.62
N LEU A 237 1.61 -12.30 -10.61
CA LEU A 237 2.67 -11.29 -10.62
C LEU A 237 4.05 -11.93 -10.83
N TYR A 238 4.39 -12.96 -10.06
CA TYR A 238 5.67 -13.64 -10.19
C TYR A 238 5.81 -14.30 -11.58
N LEU A 239 4.85 -15.13 -11.98
CA LEU A 239 4.92 -15.90 -13.24
C LEU A 239 4.92 -15.00 -14.48
N TYR A 240 4.10 -13.94 -14.48
CA TYR A 240 4.00 -13.04 -15.61
C TYR A 240 5.14 -12.01 -15.65
N ALA A 241 5.43 -11.36 -14.52
CA ALA A 241 6.37 -10.25 -14.50
C ALA A 241 7.82 -10.68 -14.24
N ALA A 242 8.08 -11.70 -13.43
CA ALA A 242 9.44 -12.21 -13.19
C ALA A 242 9.82 -13.28 -14.23
N GLU A 243 9.01 -14.34 -14.36
CA GLU A 243 9.29 -15.48 -15.25
C GLU A 243 8.91 -15.24 -16.73
N LYS A 244 8.25 -14.11 -17.03
CA LYS A 244 7.89 -13.68 -18.40
C LYS A 244 6.97 -14.64 -19.15
N LEU A 245 6.18 -15.44 -18.41
CA LEU A 245 5.25 -16.38 -19.02
C LEU A 245 4.09 -15.66 -19.72
N ALA A 246 3.63 -16.22 -20.83
CA ALA A 246 2.42 -15.78 -21.49
C ALA A 246 1.18 -16.08 -20.63
N PRO A 247 0.07 -15.34 -20.74
CA PRO A 247 -1.06 -15.50 -19.82
C PRO A 247 -1.74 -16.88 -19.85
N ASP A 248 -1.65 -17.61 -20.95
CA ASP A 248 -2.06 -19.01 -21.06
C ASP A 248 -1.12 -19.95 -20.32
N GLU A 249 0.20 -19.72 -20.39
CA GLU A 249 1.20 -20.46 -19.60
C GLU A 249 1.05 -20.19 -18.10
N VAL A 250 0.77 -18.94 -17.71
CA VAL A 250 0.44 -18.58 -16.33
C VAL A 250 -0.81 -19.34 -15.88
N GLY A 251 -1.88 -19.34 -16.68
CA GLY A 251 -3.10 -20.10 -16.39
C GLY A 251 -2.83 -21.59 -16.18
N PHE A 252 -2.02 -22.19 -17.05
CA PHE A 252 -1.60 -23.58 -16.93
C PHE A 252 -0.82 -23.86 -15.64
N ALA A 253 0.16 -23.02 -15.30
CA ALA A 253 0.94 -23.15 -14.08
C ALA A 253 0.08 -23.01 -12.81
N LEU A 254 -0.86 -22.05 -12.80
CA LEU A 254 -1.76 -21.83 -11.68
C LEU A 254 -2.60 -23.06 -11.32
N ARG A 255 -3.00 -23.88 -12.31
CA ARG A 255 -3.76 -25.13 -12.06
C ARG A 255 -2.95 -26.16 -11.26
N THR A 256 -1.62 -26.10 -11.36
CA THR A 256 -0.72 -26.96 -10.59
C THR A 256 -0.48 -26.40 -9.19
N ILE A 257 -0.42 -25.07 -9.06
CA ILE A 257 -0.21 -24.38 -7.78
C ILE A 257 -1.47 -24.43 -6.90
N PHE A 258 -2.65 -24.30 -7.53
CA PHE A 258 -3.96 -24.23 -6.86
C PHE A 258 -4.92 -25.29 -7.45
N PRO A 259 -4.64 -26.60 -7.30
CA PRO A 259 -5.44 -27.67 -7.89
C PRO A 259 -6.87 -27.76 -7.33
N GLU A 260 -7.13 -27.13 -6.18
CA GLU A 260 -8.43 -27.06 -5.53
C GLU A 260 -9.37 -26.01 -6.16
N LEU A 261 -8.84 -25.09 -6.97
CA LEU A 261 -9.61 -24.03 -7.60
C LEU A 261 -10.04 -24.43 -9.02
N ASP A 262 -11.18 -23.89 -9.47
CA ASP A 262 -11.70 -24.14 -10.82
C ASP A 262 -10.68 -23.71 -11.90
N PRO A 263 -10.21 -24.63 -12.76
CA PRO A 263 -9.25 -24.32 -13.83
C PRO A 263 -9.70 -23.20 -14.76
N ALA A 264 -10.99 -23.13 -15.10
CA ALA A 264 -11.51 -22.09 -15.98
C ALA A 264 -11.39 -20.70 -15.35
N ARG A 265 -11.57 -20.62 -14.03
CA ARG A 265 -11.41 -19.39 -13.24
C ARG A 265 -9.95 -18.96 -13.15
N LEU A 266 -9.02 -19.91 -12.95
CA LEU A 266 -7.58 -19.64 -12.93
C LEU A 266 -7.10 -19.04 -14.26
N ASP A 267 -7.53 -19.62 -15.39
CA ASP A 267 -7.20 -19.06 -16.71
C ASP A 267 -7.78 -17.66 -16.92
N ALA A 268 -9.01 -17.42 -16.45
CA ALA A 268 -9.65 -16.12 -16.53
C ALA A 268 -8.88 -15.07 -15.71
N TRP A 269 -8.43 -15.43 -14.50
CA TRP A 269 -7.61 -14.56 -13.66
C TRP A 269 -6.25 -14.27 -14.28
N ALA A 270 -5.57 -15.26 -14.85
CA ALA A 270 -4.29 -15.04 -15.54
C ALA A 270 -4.43 -14.05 -16.72
N ARG A 271 -5.48 -14.20 -17.54
CA ARG A 271 -5.79 -13.25 -18.62
C ARG A 271 -6.14 -11.86 -18.08
N ARG A 272 -6.94 -11.80 -17.01
CA ARG A 272 -7.34 -10.54 -16.36
C ARG A 272 -6.13 -9.82 -15.78
N PHE A 273 -5.23 -10.53 -15.11
CA PHE A 273 -4.01 -10.00 -14.54
C PHE A 273 -3.17 -9.30 -15.61
N ALA A 274 -2.89 -9.98 -16.74
CA ALA A 274 -2.08 -9.40 -17.80
C ALA A 274 -2.69 -8.10 -18.37
N VAL A 275 -4.02 -8.03 -18.50
CA VAL A 275 -4.72 -6.81 -18.93
C VAL A 275 -4.57 -5.69 -17.91
N LEU A 276 -4.82 -5.96 -16.62
CA LEU A 276 -4.69 -4.98 -15.55
C LEU A 276 -3.25 -4.49 -15.41
N PHE A 277 -2.29 -5.41 -15.43
CA PHE A 277 -0.87 -5.14 -15.33
C PHE A 277 -0.41 -4.17 -16.41
N THR A 278 -0.63 -4.50 -17.69
CA THR A 278 -0.24 -3.61 -18.81
C THR A 278 -0.97 -2.26 -18.75
N ARG A 279 -2.26 -2.24 -18.39
CA ARG A 279 -3.03 -0.99 -18.28
C ARG A 279 -2.62 -0.13 -17.10
N SER A 280 -1.93 -0.68 -16.09
CA SER A 280 -1.56 0.02 -14.88
C SER A 280 -0.20 0.71 -14.92
N ILE A 281 0.62 0.45 -15.94
CA ILE A 281 1.99 0.99 -16.06
C ILE A 281 2.03 2.52 -15.94
N TYR A 282 1.04 3.22 -16.51
CA TYR A 282 0.96 4.69 -16.40
C TYR A 282 0.74 5.19 -14.96
N LYS A 283 0.19 4.34 -14.06
CA LYS A 283 0.10 4.65 -12.63
C LYS A 283 1.46 4.46 -11.95
N TRP A 284 2.21 3.43 -12.29
CA TRP A 284 3.51 3.14 -11.65
C TRP A 284 4.51 4.27 -11.82
N VAL A 285 4.52 4.89 -13.00
CA VAL A 285 5.44 5.99 -13.30
C VAL A 285 5.13 7.28 -12.52
N GLN A 286 4.01 7.33 -11.81
CA GLN A 286 3.61 8.44 -10.94
C GLN A 286 3.84 8.13 -9.45
N SER A 287 4.21 6.89 -9.09
CA SER A 287 4.46 6.53 -7.69
C SER A 287 5.81 7.06 -7.19
N PRO A 288 5.95 7.39 -5.90
CA PRO A 288 7.23 7.82 -5.36
C PRO A 288 8.24 6.66 -5.32
N LEU A 289 9.52 7.03 -5.15
CA LEU A 289 10.62 6.07 -5.05
C LEU A 289 10.29 4.95 -4.06
N ALA A 290 10.51 3.70 -4.49
CA ALA A 290 10.28 2.53 -3.64
C ALA A 290 11.58 1.99 -3.05
N LEU A 291 11.51 1.38 -1.87
CA LEU A 291 12.58 0.51 -1.39
C LEU A 291 12.55 -0.80 -2.18
N HIS A 292 13.68 -1.17 -2.80
CA HIS A 292 13.77 -2.41 -3.57
C HIS A 292 14.14 -3.58 -2.65
N VAL A 293 13.34 -4.65 -2.68
CA VAL A 293 13.52 -5.85 -1.87
C VAL A 293 13.15 -7.11 -2.67
N GLY A 294 14.00 -8.13 -2.64
CA GLY A 294 13.76 -9.35 -3.41
C GLY A 294 14.18 -9.22 -4.88
N SER A 295 13.56 -9.99 -5.78
CA SER A 295 14.05 -10.20 -7.16
C SER A 295 13.32 -9.39 -8.24
N LEU A 296 12.13 -8.88 -7.96
CA LEU A 296 11.29 -8.17 -8.93
C LEU A 296 11.10 -6.70 -8.50
N ASP A 297 11.22 -5.77 -9.44
CA ASP A 297 10.93 -4.35 -9.19
C ASP A 297 10.04 -3.76 -10.28
N LEU A 298 8.96 -3.12 -9.86
CA LEU A 298 8.03 -2.38 -10.72
C LEU A 298 8.45 -0.92 -10.89
N ASP A 299 9.53 -0.49 -10.23
CA ASP A 299 10.13 0.81 -10.46
C ASP A 299 10.77 0.85 -11.86
N ARG A 300 10.26 1.77 -12.67
CA ARG A 300 10.69 1.98 -14.06
C ARG A 300 12.17 2.33 -14.15
N GLU A 301 12.72 3.05 -13.18
CA GLU A 301 14.11 3.53 -13.27
C GLU A 301 15.14 2.42 -13.02
N ARG A 302 14.71 1.26 -12.51
CA ARG A 302 15.63 0.19 -12.06
C ARG A 302 15.51 -1.12 -12.82
N ALA A 303 14.37 -1.80 -12.77
CA ALA A 303 14.30 -3.18 -13.28
C ALA A 303 13.32 -3.34 -14.45
N LEU A 304 12.03 -3.07 -14.24
CA LEU A 304 11.01 -3.40 -15.24
C LEU A 304 10.68 -2.20 -16.12
N GLN A 305 11.50 -2.00 -17.15
CA GLN A 305 11.30 -0.97 -18.17
C GLN A 305 10.28 -1.42 -19.22
N LEU A 306 8.99 -1.21 -18.93
CA LEU A 306 7.91 -1.41 -19.88
C LEU A 306 7.44 -0.07 -20.45
N PRO A 307 7.12 0.00 -21.77
CA PRO A 307 6.47 1.17 -22.34
C PRO A 307 5.13 1.43 -21.65
N VAL A 308 4.87 2.70 -21.34
CA VAL A 308 3.58 3.14 -20.76
C VAL A 308 2.42 2.91 -21.73
N VAL A 309 2.69 3.08 -23.03
CA VAL A 309 1.69 2.90 -24.09
C VAL A 309 2.03 1.62 -24.83
N GLN A 310 1.20 0.60 -24.65
CA GLN A 310 1.29 -0.66 -25.38
C GLN A 310 -0.09 -1.06 -25.88
N ARG A 311 -0.19 -1.47 -27.14
CA ARG A 311 -1.24 -2.38 -27.60
C ARG A 311 -0.62 -3.76 -27.73
N ASN A 312 -1.21 -4.75 -27.06
CA ASN A 312 -0.83 -6.15 -27.26
C ASN A 312 -1.40 -6.62 -28.61
N GLU A 313 -0.74 -6.25 -29.71
CA GLU A 313 -1.15 -6.61 -31.09
C GLU A 313 -0.72 -8.04 -31.47
N TRP A 314 0.16 -8.66 -30.66
CA TRP A 314 0.71 -10.00 -30.92
C TRP A 314 -0.17 -11.17 -30.43
N ARG A 315 -1.33 -10.90 -29.84
CA ARG A 315 -2.34 -11.95 -29.64
C ARG A 315 -3.06 -12.14 -30.97
N GLY A 316 -2.50 -13.01 -31.80
CA GLY A 316 -3.12 -13.43 -33.04
C GLY A 316 -4.56 -13.85 -32.81
N ASP A 317 -5.45 -13.32 -33.65
CA ASP A 317 -6.73 -13.93 -33.97
C ASP A 317 -6.47 -15.35 -34.49
N ASN A 318 -6.41 -16.31 -33.56
CA ASN A 318 -6.69 -17.70 -33.89
C ASN A 318 -8.20 -17.92 -33.70
N GLY A 319 -9.01 -17.45 -34.64
CA GLY A 319 -10.44 -17.79 -34.65
C GLY A 319 -11.36 -16.95 -35.54
N SER A 320 -11.51 -17.41 -36.78
CA SER A 320 -12.69 -17.28 -37.65
C SER A 320 -13.16 -15.89 -38.11
N GLY A 321 -12.82 -15.57 -39.35
CA GLY A 321 -13.58 -14.70 -40.22
C GLY A 321 -13.25 -15.06 -41.67
N GLU A 322 -14.19 -15.75 -42.33
CA GLU A 322 -14.26 -15.90 -43.79
C GLU A 322 -14.22 -14.55 -44.51
#